data_AF-A0A3D2J139-F1
#
_entry.id   AF-A0A3D2J139-F1
#
_cell.length_a   1.000
_cell.length_b   1.000
_cell.length_c   1.000
_cell.angle_alpha   90.00
_cell.angle_beta   90.00
_cell.angle_gamma   90.00
#
_symmetry.space_group_name_H-M   'P 1'
#
loop_
_entity.id
_entity.type
_entity.pdbx_description
1 polymer ?
#
loop_
_entity_poly.entity_id
_entity_poly.type
_entity_poly.pdbx_seq_one_letter_code
_entity_poly.pdbx_strand_id
1 'polypeptide(L)'
;MEFVSREHFDTYLRGLKYLGQGSQGACYLNTKNNTVYKVFNDYFDEEEAGYTEDFLLRFSDIKNSTFIWPNNVIKVAGTIVGYTMPYKRAKNLCNINPLLVNLDKLEEATIKAEKDVKTLTDNEVRLYDVRYNILYNNGKMYVIDTLEYGNRKVSYEENRMTIDDELMLFLVDNYFEEFVKNDKLLNAMYREFEVRGVDFLKVFRNKLSEYVGKDITKLNEVKHLVRKNNSHIYQRGFDIEGI
;
A
#
# COMPACT_ATOMS: atom_id res chain seq x y z
N MET A 1 -16.78 -16.78 -9.28
CA MET A 1 -17.32 -16.64 -10.66
C MET A 1 -16.70 -17.71 -11.56
N GLU A 2 -17.42 -18.22 -12.56
CA GLU A 2 -16.99 -19.38 -13.36
C GLU A 2 -17.00 -19.07 -14.86
N PHE A 3 -15.93 -19.45 -15.56
CA PHE A 3 -15.80 -19.37 -17.01
C PHE A 3 -15.66 -20.78 -17.59
N VAL A 4 -16.45 -21.10 -18.61
CA VAL A 4 -16.50 -22.46 -19.19
C VAL A 4 -15.19 -22.93 -19.84
N SER A 5 -14.34 -22.01 -20.30
CA SER A 5 -13.08 -22.34 -20.97
C SER A 5 -12.08 -21.18 -20.88
N ARG A 6 -10.81 -21.49 -21.15
CA ARG A 6 -9.73 -20.50 -21.26
C ARG A 6 -10.06 -19.43 -22.31
N GLU A 7 -10.50 -19.85 -23.49
CA GLU A 7 -10.89 -18.94 -24.59
C GLU A 7 -12.00 -17.96 -24.18
N HIS A 8 -13.00 -18.45 -23.43
CA HIS A 8 -14.07 -17.59 -22.91
C HIS A 8 -13.53 -16.56 -21.92
N PHE A 9 -12.64 -16.97 -21.02
CA PHE A 9 -12.02 -16.06 -20.06
C PHE A 9 -11.08 -15.04 -20.72
N ASP A 10 -10.25 -15.47 -21.67
CA ASP A 10 -9.36 -14.58 -22.43
C ASP A 10 -10.15 -13.52 -23.20
N THR A 11 -11.26 -13.92 -23.83
CA THR A 11 -12.17 -13.00 -24.52
C THR A 11 -12.75 -11.98 -23.54
N TYR A 12 -13.12 -12.41 -22.33
CA TYR A 12 -13.58 -11.52 -21.28
C TYR A 12 -12.49 -10.54 -20.83
N LEU A 13 -11.26 -11.02 -20.57
CA LEU A 13 -10.13 -10.20 -20.15
C LEU A 13 -9.76 -9.11 -21.17
N ARG A 14 -9.83 -9.41 -22.48
CA ARG A 14 -9.61 -8.40 -23.55
C ARG A 14 -10.59 -7.23 -23.49
N GLY A 15 -11.76 -7.42 -22.88
CA GLY A 15 -12.74 -6.36 -22.66
C GLY A 15 -12.47 -5.49 -21.43
N LEU A 16 -11.47 -5.82 -20.62
CA LEU A 16 -11.12 -5.10 -19.40
C LEU A 16 -9.94 -4.15 -19.62
N LYS A 17 -9.83 -3.14 -18.74
CA LYS A 17 -8.68 -2.24 -18.74
C LYS A 17 -7.53 -2.86 -17.96
N TYR A 18 -6.39 -3.11 -18.60
CA TYR A 18 -5.16 -3.51 -17.90
C TYR A 18 -4.71 -2.43 -16.89
N LEU A 19 -4.37 -2.84 -15.67
CA LEU A 19 -3.87 -1.95 -14.60
C LEU A 19 -2.37 -2.11 -14.34
N GLY A 20 -1.82 -3.30 -14.52
CA GLY A 20 -0.44 -3.63 -14.21
C GLY A 20 -0.26 -5.10 -13.85
N GLN A 21 0.98 -5.53 -13.66
CA GLN A 21 1.37 -6.89 -13.30
C GLN A 21 2.48 -6.82 -12.24
N GLY A 22 2.48 -7.80 -11.34
CA GLY A 22 3.53 -8.01 -10.35
C GLY A 22 3.89 -9.50 -10.24
N SER A 23 4.66 -9.84 -9.21
CA SER A 23 5.18 -11.20 -8.98
C SER A 23 4.11 -12.29 -8.89
N GLN A 24 2.90 -11.94 -8.43
CA GLN A 24 1.81 -12.89 -8.24
C GLN A 24 0.79 -12.90 -9.38
N GLY A 25 0.86 -11.97 -10.35
CA GLY A 25 -0.14 -11.92 -11.40
C GLY A 25 -0.44 -10.54 -11.97
N ALA A 26 -1.36 -10.53 -12.94
CA ALA A 26 -1.83 -9.35 -13.65
C ALA A 26 -3.19 -8.85 -13.12
N CYS A 27 -3.36 -7.53 -13.07
CA CYS A 27 -4.57 -6.86 -12.62
C CYS A 27 -5.32 -6.22 -13.81
N TYR A 28 -6.62 -6.46 -13.89
CA TYR A 28 -7.51 -5.90 -14.90
C TYR A 28 -8.71 -5.22 -14.22
N LEU A 29 -9.16 -4.09 -14.74
CA LEU A 29 -10.30 -3.33 -14.23
C LEU A 29 -11.50 -3.47 -15.16
N ASN A 30 -12.60 -3.95 -14.60
CA ASN A 30 -13.92 -3.75 -15.17
C ASN A 30 -14.43 -2.36 -14.76
N THR A 31 -14.36 -1.41 -15.69
CA THR A 31 -14.74 -0.01 -15.45
C THR A 31 -16.25 0.19 -15.28
N LYS A 32 -17.08 -0.77 -15.69
CA LYS A 32 -18.54 -0.67 -15.58
C LYS A 32 -19.03 -0.87 -14.15
N ASN A 33 -18.35 -1.70 -13.37
CA ASN A 33 -18.73 -2.05 -12.01
C ASN A 33 -17.64 -1.77 -10.96
N ASN A 34 -16.48 -1.23 -11.36
CA ASN A 34 -15.34 -0.95 -10.48
C ASN A 34 -14.80 -2.20 -9.77
N THR A 35 -14.74 -3.32 -10.47
CA THR A 35 -14.13 -4.56 -9.97
C THR A 35 -12.75 -4.78 -10.59
N VAL A 36 -11.76 -5.07 -9.75
CA VAL A 36 -10.44 -5.52 -10.18
C VAL A 36 -10.43 -7.04 -10.22
N TYR A 37 -9.83 -7.58 -11.28
CA TYR A 37 -9.56 -8.99 -11.51
C TYR A 37 -8.05 -9.18 -11.40
N LYS A 38 -7.58 -9.84 -10.34
CA LYS A 38 -6.20 -10.30 -10.22
C LYS A 38 -6.16 -11.74 -10.76
N VAL A 39 -5.40 -11.95 -11.82
CA VAL A 39 -5.20 -13.25 -12.48
C VAL A 39 -3.78 -13.68 -12.20
N PHE A 40 -3.60 -14.90 -11.68
CA PHE A 40 -2.29 -15.40 -11.28
C PHE A 40 -1.35 -15.59 -12.48
N ASN A 41 -0.03 -15.49 -12.26
CA ASN A 41 0.96 -15.76 -13.30
C ASN A 41 0.85 -17.22 -13.80
N ASP A 42 0.56 -18.16 -12.89
CA ASP A 42 0.33 -19.59 -13.21
C ASP A 42 -0.71 -19.78 -14.32
N TYR A 43 -1.76 -18.96 -14.35
CA TYR A 43 -2.73 -19.02 -15.44
C TYR A 43 -2.07 -18.76 -16.78
N PHE A 44 -1.21 -17.75 -16.89
CA PHE A 44 -0.52 -17.41 -18.15
C PHE A 44 0.55 -18.44 -18.52
N ASP A 45 1.17 -19.06 -17.52
CA ASP A 45 2.19 -20.11 -17.68
C ASP A 45 1.59 -21.51 -17.90
N GLU A 46 0.25 -21.61 -17.95
CA GLU A 46 -0.49 -22.88 -18.10
C GLU A 46 -0.28 -23.86 -16.92
N GLU A 47 -0.06 -23.32 -15.73
CA GLU A 47 0.11 -24.02 -14.46
C GLU A 47 -1.10 -23.82 -13.52
N GLU A 48 -1.19 -24.66 -12.49
CA GLU A 48 -2.21 -24.54 -11.44
C GLU A 48 -1.63 -23.82 -10.22
N ALA A 49 -2.22 -22.68 -9.85
CA ALA A 49 -1.78 -21.90 -8.68
C ALA A 49 -1.99 -22.62 -7.33
N GLY A 50 -2.81 -23.68 -7.29
CA GLY A 50 -3.02 -24.49 -6.08
C GLY A 50 -3.79 -23.82 -4.93
N TYR A 51 -4.29 -22.59 -5.12
CA TYR A 51 -5.06 -21.88 -4.09
C TYR A 51 -6.49 -22.42 -3.94
N THR A 52 -6.99 -22.39 -2.70
CA THR A 52 -8.39 -22.68 -2.37
C THR A 52 -9.20 -21.40 -2.21
N GLU A 53 -10.52 -21.51 -2.36
CA GLU A 53 -11.45 -20.40 -2.10
C GLU A 53 -11.38 -19.93 -0.65
N ASP A 54 -11.36 -20.86 0.31
CA ASP A 54 -11.20 -20.56 1.73
C ASP A 54 -9.92 -19.79 2.02
N PHE A 55 -8.80 -20.17 1.38
CA PHE A 55 -7.55 -19.42 1.52
C PHE A 55 -7.72 -18.00 0.98
N LEU A 56 -8.16 -17.83 -0.26
CA LEU A 56 -8.23 -16.52 -0.90
C LEU A 56 -9.19 -15.55 -0.21
N LEU A 57 -10.27 -16.06 0.40
CA LEU A 57 -11.30 -15.25 1.04
C LEU A 57 -11.20 -15.21 2.58
N ARG A 58 -10.17 -15.83 3.19
CA ARG A 58 -10.04 -16.01 4.66
C ARG A 58 -10.23 -14.75 5.52
N PHE A 59 -10.01 -13.56 4.96
CA PHE A 59 -10.11 -12.28 5.67
C PHE A 59 -11.28 -11.40 5.21
N SER A 60 -12.10 -11.84 4.24
CA SER A 60 -13.12 -10.99 3.60
C SER A 60 -14.17 -10.47 4.57
N ASP A 61 -14.40 -11.18 5.68
CA ASP A 61 -15.39 -10.82 6.69
C ASP A 61 -14.87 -9.82 7.75
N ILE A 62 -13.55 -9.57 7.79
CA ILE A 62 -12.95 -8.60 8.71
C ILE A 62 -13.26 -7.18 8.22
N LYS A 63 -14.26 -6.57 8.87
CA LYS A 63 -14.70 -5.20 8.58
C LYS A 63 -13.58 -4.20 8.87
N ASN A 64 -13.15 -3.51 7.82
CA ASN A 64 -12.19 -2.42 7.88
C ASN A 64 -12.38 -1.51 6.65
N SER A 65 -11.65 -0.40 6.58
CA SER A 65 -11.75 0.54 5.47
C SER A 65 -10.45 0.79 4.70
N THR A 66 -9.37 0.18 5.17
CA THR A 66 -8.00 0.38 4.71
C THR A 66 -7.55 -0.81 3.84
N PHE A 67 -7.63 -2.04 4.33
CA PHE A 67 -7.23 -3.24 3.61
C PHE A 67 -8.31 -3.72 2.62
N ILE A 68 -7.90 -3.93 1.38
CA ILE A 68 -8.81 -4.29 0.29
C ILE A 68 -8.77 -5.79 0.07
N TRP A 69 -9.76 -6.47 0.65
CA TRP A 69 -9.86 -7.92 0.54
C TRP A 69 -10.34 -8.40 -0.82
N PRO A 70 -9.86 -9.58 -1.26
CA PRO A 70 -10.58 -10.40 -2.22
C PRO A 70 -12.03 -10.63 -1.76
N ASN A 71 -12.97 -10.63 -2.69
CA ASN A 71 -14.40 -10.82 -2.40
C ASN A 71 -15.08 -11.89 -3.28
N ASN A 72 -14.35 -12.48 -4.23
CA ASN A 72 -14.80 -13.60 -5.04
C ASN A 72 -13.57 -14.27 -5.66
N VAL A 73 -13.68 -15.54 -6.02
CA VAL A 73 -12.66 -16.26 -6.79
C VAL A 73 -13.02 -16.30 -8.28
N ILE A 74 -12.01 -16.37 -9.13
CA ILE A 74 -12.16 -16.56 -10.57
C ILE A 74 -11.84 -18.02 -10.88
N LYS A 75 -12.79 -18.73 -11.47
CA LYS A 75 -12.64 -20.12 -11.88
C LYS A 75 -12.76 -20.25 -13.40
N VAL A 76 -11.92 -21.07 -14.00
CA VAL A 76 -11.93 -21.43 -15.42
C VAL A 76 -11.96 -22.94 -15.53
N ALA A 77 -13.03 -23.49 -16.10
CA ALA A 77 -13.26 -24.94 -16.19
C ALA A 77 -13.12 -25.66 -14.84
N GLY A 78 -13.57 -25.03 -13.76
CA GLY A 78 -13.48 -25.55 -12.38
C GLY A 78 -12.18 -25.22 -11.64
N THR A 79 -11.13 -24.76 -12.32
CA THR A 79 -9.83 -24.43 -11.71
C THR A 79 -9.78 -22.97 -11.29
N ILE A 80 -9.30 -22.69 -10.07
CA ILE A 80 -9.11 -21.31 -9.58
C ILE A 80 -7.89 -20.69 -10.26
N VAL A 81 -8.09 -19.54 -10.91
CA VAL A 81 -7.04 -18.82 -11.67
C VAL A 81 -6.79 -17.40 -11.16
N GLY A 82 -7.52 -16.97 -10.12
CA GLY A 82 -7.44 -15.61 -9.61
C GLY A 82 -8.56 -15.27 -8.65
N TYR A 83 -8.68 -13.98 -8.34
CA TYR A 83 -9.74 -13.43 -7.50
C TYR A 83 -10.15 -12.02 -7.93
N THR A 84 -11.31 -11.58 -7.45
CA THR A 84 -11.77 -10.21 -7.62
C THR A 84 -11.68 -9.41 -6.33
N MET A 85 -11.49 -8.10 -6.45
CA MET A 85 -11.51 -7.16 -5.33
C MET A 85 -12.07 -5.79 -5.75
N PRO A 86 -12.57 -4.96 -4.81
CA PRO A 86 -13.06 -3.62 -5.12
C PRO A 86 -11.95 -2.69 -5.66
N TYR A 87 -12.22 -1.98 -6.76
CA TYR A 87 -11.29 -0.95 -7.26
C TYR A 87 -11.26 0.28 -6.35
N LYS A 88 -10.06 0.79 -6.08
CA LYS A 88 -9.84 2.07 -5.40
C LYS A 88 -9.18 3.06 -6.35
N ARG A 89 -9.87 4.18 -6.60
CA ARG A 89 -9.33 5.28 -7.39
C ARG A 89 -8.32 6.08 -6.55
N ALA A 90 -7.11 5.56 -6.46
CA ALA A 90 -5.98 6.12 -5.72
C ALA A 90 -4.66 5.74 -6.42
N LYS A 91 -3.55 6.35 -6.01
CA LYS A 91 -2.20 6.05 -6.53
C LYS A 91 -1.35 5.44 -5.43
N ASN A 92 -0.40 4.56 -5.77
CA ASN A 92 0.61 4.10 -4.80
C ASN A 92 1.28 5.32 -4.15
N LEU A 93 1.37 5.32 -2.82
CA LEU A 93 1.87 6.41 -2.01
C LEU A 93 3.32 6.73 -2.38
N CYS A 94 4.15 5.70 -2.60
CA CYS A 94 5.52 5.84 -3.10
C CYS A 94 5.64 6.64 -4.41
N ASN A 95 4.62 6.59 -5.27
CA ASN A 95 4.58 7.27 -6.58
C ASN A 95 4.00 8.70 -6.50
N ILE A 96 3.59 9.15 -5.32
CA ILE A 96 3.07 10.50 -5.12
C ILE A 96 4.24 11.45 -4.79
N ASN A 97 4.18 12.68 -5.31
CA ASN A 97 5.11 13.72 -4.87
C ASN A 97 4.73 14.21 -3.46
N PRO A 98 5.56 13.98 -2.43
CA PRO A 98 5.24 14.35 -1.05
C PRO A 98 5.05 15.86 -0.85
N LEU A 99 5.64 16.69 -1.73
CA LEU A 99 5.48 18.14 -1.67
C LEU A 99 4.02 18.59 -1.84
N LEU A 100 3.21 17.82 -2.57
CA LEU A 100 1.86 18.22 -2.96
C LEU A 100 0.77 17.77 -1.98
N VAL A 101 1.09 16.84 -1.08
CA VAL A 101 0.14 16.25 -0.13
C VAL A 101 -0.14 17.22 1.02
N ASN A 102 -1.42 17.28 1.44
CA ASN A 102 -1.81 17.98 2.65
C ASN A 102 -1.52 17.08 3.87
N LEU A 103 -0.73 17.61 4.80
CA LEU A 103 -0.22 16.86 5.95
C LEU A 103 -1.32 16.52 6.96
N ASP A 104 -2.33 17.38 7.14
CA ASP A 104 -3.47 17.10 8.03
C ASP A 104 -4.24 15.86 7.56
N LYS A 105 -4.55 15.81 6.26
CA LYS A 105 -5.25 14.67 5.66
C LYS A 105 -4.40 13.41 5.63
N LEU A 106 -3.10 13.54 5.47
CA LEU A 106 -2.19 12.40 5.55
C LEU A 106 -2.20 11.82 6.97
N GLU A 107 -2.10 12.69 7.98
CA GLU A 107 -2.20 12.31 9.40
C GLU A 107 -3.52 11.60 9.71
N GLU A 108 -4.66 12.18 9.34
CA GLU A 108 -5.98 11.57 9.55
C GLU A 108 -6.10 10.19 8.90
N ALA A 109 -5.58 10.04 7.67
CA ALA A 109 -5.60 8.78 6.95
C ALA A 109 -4.73 7.72 7.64
N THR A 110 -3.53 8.09 8.09
CA THR A 110 -2.64 7.20 8.83
C THR A 110 -3.25 6.75 10.14
N ILE A 111 -3.84 7.67 10.93
CA ILE A 111 -4.52 7.32 12.19
C ILE A 111 -5.65 6.32 11.96
N LYS A 112 -6.39 6.48 10.84
CA LYS A 112 -7.45 5.54 10.48
C LYS A 112 -6.89 4.17 10.09
N ALA A 113 -5.80 4.16 9.31
CA ALA A 113 -5.11 2.93 8.94
C ALA A 113 -4.57 2.18 10.16
N GLU A 114 -3.97 2.88 11.13
CA GLU A 114 -3.52 2.31 12.41
C GLU A 114 -4.67 1.63 13.19
N LYS A 115 -5.87 2.21 13.20
CA LYS A 115 -7.04 1.58 13.83
C LYS A 115 -7.48 0.30 13.12
N ASP A 116 -7.43 0.30 11.79
CA ASP A 116 -7.73 -0.89 11.00
C ASP A 116 -6.63 -1.96 11.20
N VAL A 117 -5.35 -1.57 11.30
CA VAL A 117 -4.25 -2.48 11.70
C VAL A 117 -4.53 -3.13 13.05
N LYS A 118 -4.94 -2.36 14.05
CA LYS A 118 -5.28 -2.90 15.37
C LYS A 118 -6.38 -3.95 15.27
N THR A 119 -7.41 -3.69 14.47
CA THR A 119 -8.50 -4.64 14.23
C THR A 119 -7.97 -5.93 13.59
N LEU A 120 -7.08 -5.84 12.61
CA LEU A 120 -6.46 -7.01 11.98
C LEU A 120 -5.59 -7.78 12.97
N THR A 121 -4.75 -7.10 13.75
CA THR A 121 -3.94 -7.72 14.81
C THR A 121 -4.81 -8.47 15.83
N ASP A 122 -5.94 -7.89 16.24
CA ASP A 122 -6.87 -8.51 17.20
C ASP A 122 -7.58 -9.74 16.62
N ASN A 123 -7.66 -9.85 15.29
CA ASN A 123 -8.13 -11.03 14.56
C ASN A 123 -6.98 -11.99 14.17
N GLU A 124 -5.80 -11.83 14.78
CA GLU A 124 -4.60 -12.65 14.54
C GLU A 124 -4.12 -12.64 13.06
N VAL A 125 -4.38 -11.55 12.36
CA VAL A 125 -3.92 -11.33 11.00
C VAL A 125 -2.54 -10.67 11.03
N ARG A 126 -1.54 -11.36 10.48
CA ARG A 126 -0.19 -10.82 10.28
C ARG A 126 -0.06 -10.22 8.89
N LEU A 127 0.39 -8.98 8.85
CA LEU A 127 0.60 -8.24 7.61
C LEU A 127 1.96 -8.61 7.01
N TYR A 128 2.01 -8.70 5.69
CA TYR A 128 3.24 -8.88 4.91
C TYR A 128 3.16 -7.99 3.68
N ASP A 129 4.30 -7.57 3.14
CA ASP A 129 4.38 -6.85 1.87
C ASP A 129 3.46 -5.60 1.77
N VAL A 130 3.24 -4.90 2.88
CA VAL A 130 2.40 -3.68 2.89
C VAL A 130 3.11 -2.53 2.19
N ARG A 131 4.44 -2.45 2.36
CA ARG A 131 5.25 -1.40 1.76
C ARG A 131 5.07 -1.42 0.24
N TYR A 132 4.91 -0.25 -0.36
CA TYR A 132 4.63 -0.05 -1.80
C TYR A 132 3.20 -0.40 -2.24
N ASN A 133 2.46 -1.15 -1.43
CA ASN A 133 1.08 -1.54 -1.66
C ASN A 133 0.05 -0.63 -0.97
N ILE A 134 0.51 0.51 -0.43
CA ILE A 134 -0.37 1.57 0.10
C ILE A 134 -0.78 2.51 -1.03
N LEU A 135 -2.05 2.50 -1.40
CA LEU A 135 -2.67 3.54 -2.22
C LEU A 135 -3.11 4.72 -1.36
N TYR A 136 -2.89 5.94 -1.83
CA TYR A 136 -3.38 7.16 -1.19
C TYR A 136 -4.19 8.04 -2.14
N ASN A 137 -5.29 8.59 -1.63
CA ASN A 137 -6.03 9.66 -2.28
C ASN A 137 -6.71 10.57 -1.24
N ASN A 138 -6.12 11.76 -1.04
CA ASN A 138 -6.74 12.91 -0.37
C ASN A 138 -7.44 12.55 0.95
N GLY A 139 -6.69 11.99 1.91
CA GLY A 139 -7.21 11.62 3.23
C GLY A 139 -7.75 10.19 3.35
N LYS A 140 -7.50 9.35 2.34
CA LYS A 140 -7.82 7.91 2.40
C LYS A 140 -6.60 7.10 2.00
N MET A 141 -6.29 6.09 2.81
CA MET A 141 -5.31 5.05 2.51
C MET A 141 -6.05 3.76 2.19
N TYR A 142 -5.51 2.99 1.23
CA TYR A 142 -5.97 1.65 0.92
C TYR A 142 -4.77 0.73 0.76
N VAL A 143 -4.74 -0.40 1.43
CA VAL A 143 -3.69 -1.42 1.27
C VAL A 143 -4.21 -2.51 0.35
N ILE A 144 -3.48 -2.77 -0.73
CA ILE A 144 -3.77 -3.83 -1.71
C ILE A 144 -2.76 -4.98 -1.56
N ASP A 145 -2.87 -5.99 -2.44
CA ASP A 145 -1.96 -7.13 -2.51
C ASP A 145 -1.83 -7.95 -1.22
N THR A 146 -2.97 -8.29 -0.62
CA THR A 146 -3.04 -8.94 0.69
C THR A 146 -2.88 -10.47 0.65
N LEU A 147 -2.40 -11.05 -0.46
CA LEU A 147 -2.38 -12.51 -0.66
C LEU A 147 -1.49 -13.22 0.36
N GLU A 148 -0.36 -12.60 0.74
CA GLU A 148 0.65 -13.17 1.65
C GLU A 148 0.28 -13.11 3.13
N TYR A 149 -0.86 -12.50 3.50
CA TYR A 149 -1.19 -12.23 4.90
C TYR A 149 -1.40 -13.53 5.70
N GLY A 150 -0.87 -13.62 6.91
CA GLY A 150 -0.87 -14.87 7.68
C GLY A 150 -1.92 -14.91 8.77
N ASN A 151 -2.45 -16.10 9.07
CA ASN A 151 -3.11 -16.39 10.36
C ASN A 151 -2.01 -16.64 11.40
N ARG A 152 -1.51 -15.58 12.04
CA ARG A 152 -0.42 -15.67 13.01
C ARG A 152 -0.52 -14.53 14.01
N LYS A 153 -0.52 -14.90 15.29
CA LYS A 153 -0.40 -13.94 16.38
C LYS A 153 0.87 -13.10 16.25
N VAL A 154 0.69 -11.79 16.36
CA VAL A 154 1.72 -10.77 16.20
C VAL A 154 1.37 -9.59 17.10
N SER A 155 2.36 -8.76 17.48
CA SER A 155 2.07 -7.53 18.22
C SER A 155 1.42 -6.48 17.32
N TYR A 156 0.77 -5.49 17.93
CA TYR A 156 0.21 -4.36 17.19
C TYR A 156 1.33 -3.52 16.57
N GLU A 157 2.41 -3.33 17.31
CA GLU A 157 3.59 -2.56 16.93
C GLU A 157 4.24 -3.16 15.68
N GLU A 158 4.41 -4.48 15.63
CA GLU A 158 5.04 -5.15 14.51
C GLU A 158 4.19 -5.06 13.22
N ASN A 159 2.86 -5.23 13.31
CA ASN A 159 1.99 -5.01 12.15
C ASN A 159 2.00 -3.54 11.69
N ARG A 160 1.90 -2.61 12.65
CA ARG A 160 1.81 -1.17 12.40
C ARG A 160 3.07 -0.59 11.78
N MET A 161 4.23 -1.12 12.15
CA MET A 161 5.54 -0.70 11.65
C MET A 161 5.61 -0.65 10.12
N THR A 162 4.91 -1.56 9.43
CA THR A 162 4.89 -1.58 7.97
C THR A 162 4.29 -0.32 7.34
N ILE A 163 3.29 0.30 7.99
CA ILE A 163 2.70 1.58 7.59
C ILE A 163 3.57 2.75 8.04
N ASP A 164 4.14 2.64 9.25
CA ASP A 164 5.04 3.66 9.80
C ASP A 164 6.25 3.89 8.88
N ASP A 165 6.91 2.80 8.48
CA ASP A 165 8.06 2.80 7.59
C ASP A 165 7.76 3.49 6.27
N GLU A 166 6.66 3.11 5.60
CA GLU A 166 6.32 3.71 4.31
C GLU A 166 5.97 5.21 4.46
N LEU A 167 5.29 5.60 5.54
CA LEU A 167 5.00 7.01 5.81
C LEU A 167 6.29 7.81 6.02
N MET A 168 7.22 7.32 6.84
CA MET A 168 8.49 8.00 7.10
C MET A 168 9.33 8.10 5.82
N LEU A 169 9.46 7.02 5.06
CA LEU A 169 10.13 7.02 3.75
C LEU A 169 9.46 7.98 2.78
N PHE A 170 8.14 8.02 2.72
CA PHE A 170 7.40 8.95 1.86
C PHE A 170 7.74 10.41 2.15
N LEU A 171 7.87 10.78 3.43
CA LEU A 171 8.17 12.14 3.86
C LEU A 171 9.64 12.53 3.66
N VAL A 172 10.56 11.58 3.85
CA VAL A 172 11.99 11.88 4.02
C VAL A 172 12.84 11.49 2.80
N ASP A 173 12.61 10.31 2.22
CA ASP A 173 13.47 9.67 1.22
C ASP A 173 13.61 10.49 -0.08
N ASN A 174 14.82 10.92 -0.38
CA ASN A 174 15.25 11.88 -1.40
C ASN A 174 14.59 13.27 -1.33
N TYR A 175 14.15 13.70 -0.16
CA TYR A 175 13.59 15.03 0.04
C TYR A 175 14.21 15.76 1.22
N PHE A 176 13.99 15.27 2.43
CA PHE A 176 14.30 15.98 3.67
C PHE A 176 15.34 15.24 4.52
N GLU A 177 16.15 14.34 3.95
CA GLU A 177 17.15 13.58 4.71
C GLU A 177 18.12 14.49 5.46
N GLU A 178 18.64 15.54 4.81
CA GLU A 178 19.59 16.44 5.45
C GLU A 178 18.95 17.19 6.63
N PHE A 179 17.69 17.63 6.48
CA PHE A 179 16.95 18.29 7.55
C PHE A 179 16.72 17.35 8.73
N VAL A 180 16.24 16.13 8.48
CA VAL A 180 16.01 15.10 9.50
C VAL A 180 17.32 14.72 10.20
N LYS A 181 18.40 14.52 9.45
CA LYS A 181 19.71 14.14 9.99
C LYS A 181 20.32 15.21 10.90
N ASN A 182 20.07 16.49 10.62
CA ASN A 182 20.64 17.61 11.36
C ASN A 182 19.85 17.95 12.64
N ASP A 183 18.60 17.51 12.76
CA ASP A 183 17.84 17.62 14.01
C ASP A 183 18.00 16.34 14.85
N LYS A 184 18.46 16.48 16.10
CA LYS A 184 18.75 15.32 16.97
C LYS A 184 17.54 14.45 17.25
N LEU A 185 16.36 15.07 17.44
CA LEU A 185 15.13 14.34 17.76
C LEU A 185 14.60 13.63 16.52
N LEU A 186 14.52 14.32 15.38
CA LEU A 186 14.06 13.71 14.13
C LEU A 186 14.98 12.57 13.69
N ASN A 187 16.30 12.74 13.78
CA ASN A 187 17.26 11.70 13.43
C ASN A 187 17.16 10.48 14.35
N ALA A 188 16.88 10.66 15.64
CA ALA A 188 16.62 9.55 16.56
C ALA A 188 15.32 8.84 16.18
N MET A 189 14.24 9.60 16.04
CA MET A 189 12.92 9.06 15.70
C MET A 189 12.91 8.28 14.38
N TYR A 190 13.63 8.76 13.37
CA TYR A 190 13.71 8.12 12.05
C TYR A 190 14.54 6.83 12.04
N ARG A 191 15.38 6.60 13.06
CA ARG A 191 16.25 5.41 13.16
C ARG A 191 15.74 4.36 14.14
N GLU A 192 14.80 4.72 15.00
CA GLU A 192 14.26 3.83 16.03
C GLU A 192 13.12 2.96 15.50
N PHE A 193 13.17 1.66 15.81
CA PHE A 193 12.32 0.61 15.25
C PHE A 193 10.84 0.63 15.73
N GLU A 194 10.48 1.49 16.68
CA GLU A 194 9.15 1.47 17.32
C GLU A 194 8.41 2.81 17.26
N VAL A 195 9.01 3.81 16.63
CA VAL A 195 8.41 5.14 16.56
C VAL A 195 7.20 5.12 15.65
N ARG A 196 6.08 5.68 16.12
CA ARG A 196 4.88 5.78 15.30
C ARG A 196 5.12 6.76 14.16
N GLY A 197 4.80 6.34 12.93
CA GLY A 197 4.95 7.18 11.75
C GLY A 197 4.14 8.46 11.86
N VAL A 198 2.96 8.41 12.48
CA VAL A 198 2.15 9.60 12.75
C VAL A 198 2.79 10.55 13.78
N ASP A 199 3.47 10.01 14.79
CA ASP A 199 4.15 10.82 15.80
C ASP A 199 5.40 11.47 15.17
N PHE A 200 6.13 10.73 14.33
CA PHE A 200 7.20 11.30 13.49
C PHE A 200 6.68 12.41 12.58
N LEU A 201 5.58 12.19 11.85
CA LEU A 201 4.95 13.20 10.97
C LEU A 201 4.65 14.50 11.73
N LYS A 202 4.11 14.40 12.95
CA LYS A 202 3.81 15.56 13.80
C LYS A 202 5.06 16.33 14.19
N VAL A 203 6.07 15.63 14.73
CA VAL A 203 7.32 16.26 15.15
C VAL A 203 8.05 16.86 13.94
N PHE A 204 8.11 16.14 12.83
CA PHE A 204 8.68 16.59 11.57
C PHE A 204 8.03 17.87 11.05
N ARG A 205 6.69 17.89 10.99
CA ARG A 205 5.93 19.08 10.62
C ARG A 205 6.20 20.24 11.56
N ASN A 206 6.17 20.02 12.86
CA ASN A 206 6.43 21.08 13.85
C ASN A 206 7.83 21.68 13.69
N LYS A 207 8.84 20.84 13.47
CA LYS A 207 10.22 21.31 13.23
C LYS A 207 10.36 22.13 11.96
N LEU A 208 9.67 21.73 10.88
CA LEU A 208 9.63 22.52 9.65
C LEU A 208 8.91 23.85 9.86
N SER A 209 7.76 23.85 10.57
CA SER A 209 7.02 25.07 10.90
C SER A 209 7.84 26.04 11.74
N GLU A 210 8.54 25.54 12.77
CA GLU A 210 9.47 26.30 13.61
C GLU A 210 10.58 26.95 12.74
N TYR A 211 11.16 26.18 11.81
CA TYR A 211 12.22 26.67 10.94
C TYR A 211 11.78 27.85 10.05
N VAL A 212 10.56 27.82 9.51
CA VAL A 212 10.04 28.90 8.65
C VAL A 212 9.22 29.96 9.39
N GLY A 213 9.03 29.81 10.70
CA GLY A 213 8.27 30.77 11.53
C GLY A 213 6.78 30.82 11.22
N LYS A 214 6.20 29.76 10.64
CA LYS A 214 4.76 29.65 10.38
C LYS A 214 4.30 28.20 10.30
N ASP A 215 3.03 27.95 10.59
CA ASP A 215 2.43 26.63 10.39
C ASP A 215 2.38 26.26 8.90
N ILE A 216 2.87 25.07 8.58
CA ILE A 216 2.78 24.51 7.23
C ILE A 216 1.66 23.47 7.15
N THR A 217 1.01 23.38 5.99
CA THR A 217 0.03 22.33 5.68
C THR A 217 0.51 21.42 4.56
N LYS A 218 1.57 21.83 3.82
CA LYS A 218 2.20 21.04 2.76
C LYS A 218 3.73 21.22 2.80
N LEU A 219 4.45 20.17 2.43
CA LEU A 219 5.92 20.22 2.33
C LEU A 219 6.41 21.15 1.20
N ASN A 220 5.58 21.45 0.19
CA ASN A 220 5.94 22.43 -0.84
C ASN A 220 6.23 23.83 -0.28
N GLU A 221 5.67 24.19 0.88
CA GLU A 221 5.93 25.48 1.54
C GLU A 221 7.38 25.61 2.01
N VAL A 222 8.04 24.47 2.24
CA VAL A 222 9.44 24.36 2.69
C VAL A 222 10.31 23.68 1.63
N LYS A 223 9.90 23.70 0.36
CA LYS A 223 10.62 23.03 -0.75
C LYS A 223 12.08 23.47 -0.93
N HIS A 224 12.46 24.63 -0.41
CA HIS A 224 13.84 25.15 -0.49
C HIS A 224 14.81 24.35 0.39
N LEU A 225 14.30 23.62 1.38
CA LEU A 225 15.06 22.68 2.22
C LEU A 225 15.27 21.31 1.56
N VAL A 226 14.62 21.07 0.41
CA VAL A 226 14.76 19.80 -0.30
C VAL A 226 16.16 19.64 -0.85
N ARG A 227 16.74 18.46 -0.63
CA ARG A 227 18.09 18.10 -1.05
C ARG A 227 18.04 16.78 -1.80
N LYS A 228 17.65 16.87 -3.07
CA LYS A 228 17.56 15.72 -3.97
C LYS A 228 18.94 15.30 -4.46
N ASN A 229 19.20 14.01 -4.40
CA ASN A 229 20.27 13.38 -5.14
C ASN A 229 19.70 12.70 -6.41
N ASN A 230 20.22 13.08 -7.57
CA ASN A 230 19.78 12.54 -8.87
C ASN A 230 20.21 11.08 -9.07
N SER A 231 21.22 10.59 -8.34
CA SER A 231 21.64 9.19 -8.36
C SER A 231 21.00 8.36 -7.24
N HIS A 232 20.00 8.90 -6.56
CA HIS A 232 19.36 8.24 -5.42
C HIS A 232 18.44 7.12 -5.87
N ILE A 233 18.69 5.92 -5.36
CA ILE A 233 17.75 4.80 -5.48
C ILE A 233 16.76 4.95 -4.34
N TYR A 234 15.52 5.26 -4.68
CA TYR A 234 14.44 5.41 -3.72
C TYR A 234 14.28 4.12 -2.91
N GLN A 235 14.46 4.21 -1.59
CA GLN A 235 14.11 3.13 -0.68
C GLN A 235 12.61 2.89 -0.68
N ARG A 236 11.82 3.92 -1.01
CA ARG A 236 10.38 3.79 -1.26
C ARG A 236 10.02 3.23 -2.64
N GLY A 237 10.99 2.79 -3.46
CA GLY A 237 10.76 2.38 -4.84
C GLY A 237 11.68 1.27 -5.34
N PHE A 238 12.08 0.33 -4.47
CA PHE A 238 12.81 -0.85 -4.93
C PHE A 238 11.93 -1.69 -5.89
N ASP A 239 12.48 -1.90 -7.08
CA ASP A 239 12.07 -2.59 -8.31
C ASP A 239 10.75 -3.38 -8.39
N ILE A 240 9.89 -2.89 -9.30
CA ILE A 240 9.06 -3.70 -10.22
C ILE A 240 9.80 -3.86 -11.58
N GLU A 241 11.13 -3.66 -11.63
CA GLU A 241 11.94 -4.01 -12.81
C GLU A 241 13.13 -4.87 -12.34
N GLY A 242 12.89 -6.16 -12.12
CA GLY A 242 13.96 -7.02 -11.62
C GLY A 242 13.68 -8.50 -11.37
N ILE A 243 12.54 -9.07 -11.77
CA ILE A 243 12.33 -10.50 -12.11
C ILE A 243 11.23 -10.56 -13.16
#